data_AF-A0ABD1IRR4-F1
#
_entry.id   AF-A0ABD1IRR4-F1
#
_cell.length_a   1.000
_cell.length_b   1.000
_cell.length_c   1.000
_cell.angle_alpha   90.00
_cell.angle_beta   90.00
_cell.angle_gamma   90.00
#
_symmetry.space_group_name_H-M   'P 1'
#
loop_
_entity.id
_entity.type
_entity.pdbx_description
1 polymer ?
#
loop_
_entity_poly.entity_id
_entity_poly.type
_entity_poly.pdbx_seq_one_letter_code
_entity_poly.pdbx_strand_id
1 'polypeptide(L)'
;MGVSRLDLLYRRLLLTKLFIRGWGKPEDLKRIFEFRKIIGDREKCKHLVPKNYPVYIDKVEEESDCKIHNGHFISPLEEIVPGILPAESVTARFQFIVPKKWRKHHPVCIHLAGTGDHFFWRRRTLMARPMIKETGMASLLLENPYYGYRKPKDQLRSSLKNVSDLFVMGAALILESAVLLHWLEREGYWPLGMTGISMGGHMASLAVTNWPKPIPLIPCLSWTTASSVFTTGVLSKAVNWRELEKQYAKHTVFEEEIIRMLEYCGTDSFRMGQDFVKFSPGSFDRLSNLEFSHKLLGLDHQSRQGHMGMQASAVRSRTGGGGGGGSERGYGGGPVLSGGLERERAEREQLDHMLSAVSSSGPHLEMLHAKSISRAASRPGGGGGLGQRQSLQRESLCFMKGVMDECTHIANFSVPVDPSLIIIVQAKEDAYIPRTGVRSLQEIWPGCEVRYLNGGHISAYLFKQGLFRQAIYDAFDRFLQKYSGL
;
A
#
# COMPACT_ATOMS: atom_id res chain seq x y z
N MET A 1 -3.94 17.13 7.25
CA MET A 1 -3.37 16.57 8.51
C MET A 1 -1.87 16.85 8.53
N GLY A 2 -1.24 16.82 9.71
CA GLY A 2 0.21 16.95 9.82
C GLY A 2 0.96 15.70 9.35
N VAL A 3 2.28 15.83 9.14
CA VAL A 3 3.18 14.73 8.74
C VAL A 3 4.18 14.48 9.86
N SER A 4 4.35 13.22 10.25
CA SER A 4 5.23 12.81 11.36
C SER A 4 6.68 13.23 11.15
N ARG A 5 7.19 14.07 12.07
CA ARG A 5 8.61 14.46 12.13
C ARG A 5 9.52 13.26 12.42
N LEU A 6 9.04 12.26 13.18
CA LEU A 6 9.80 11.04 13.47
C LEU A 6 9.97 10.17 12.22
N ASP A 7 8.93 10.03 11.40
CA ASP A 7 8.96 9.24 10.16
C ASP A 7 9.99 9.83 9.18
N LEU A 8 9.99 11.16 9.05
CA LEU A 8 10.94 11.95 8.26
C LEU A 8 12.39 11.81 8.77
N LEU A 9 12.60 11.92 10.08
CA LEU A 9 13.93 11.79 10.71
C LEU A 9 14.47 10.37 10.53
N TYR A 10 13.67 9.34 10.82
CA TYR A 10 14.07 7.94 10.68
C TYR A 10 14.45 7.62 9.22
N ARG A 11 13.71 8.16 8.23
CA ARG A 11 14.08 8.00 6.81
C ARG A 11 15.36 8.74 6.44
N ARG A 12 15.65 9.90 7.05
CA ARG A 12 16.91 10.65 6.83
C ARG A 12 18.13 9.89 7.37
N LEU A 13 17.99 9.15 8.47
CA LEU A 13 19.05 8.33 9.05
C LEU A 13 19.36 7.06 8.23
N LEU A 14 18.39 6.56 7.46
CA LEU A 14 18.59 5.43 6.55
C LEU A 14 19.25 5.88 5.25
N LEU A 15 20.56 5.63 5.11
CA LEU A 15 21.33 5.92 3.89
C LEU A 15 21.14 4.90 2.75
N THR A 16 20.56 3.73 3.03
CA THR A 16 20.39 2.67 2.02
C THR A 16 19.33 3.01 0.97
N LYS A 17 19.70 2.85 -0.30
CA LYS A 17 18.85 3.01 -1.49
C LYS A 17 18.15 1.71 -1.87
N LEU A 18 17.01 1.85 -2.55
CA LEU A 18 16.22 0.78 -3.19
C LEU A 18 16.40 0.82 -4.71
N PHE A 19 16.15 -0.32 -5.36
CA PHE A 19 16.11 -0.47 -6.82
C PHE A 19 17.47 -0.10 -7.48
N ILE A 20 18.55 -0.53 -6.83
CA ILE A 20 19.95 -0.20 -7.20
C ILE A 20 20.44 -0.85 -8.52
N ARG A 21 19.66 -1.77 -9.10
CA ARG A 21 19.87 -2.37 -10.44
C ARG A 21 18.75 -2.00 -11.44
N GLY A 22 17.85 -1.08 -11.06
CA GLY A 22 16.80 -0.55 -11.95
C GLY A 22 15.45 -1.26 -11.80
N TRP A 23 14.76 -1.45 -12.92
CA TRP A 23 13.42 -2.03 -13.02
C TRP A 23 13.41 -3.55 -12.86
N GLY A 24 14.45 -4.23 -13.36
CA GLY A 24 14.52 -5.70 -13.47
C GLY A 24 14.84 -6.14 -14.90
N LYS A 25 14.71 -7.44 -15.19
CA LYS A 25 14.73 -7.92 -16.58
C LYS A 25 13.37 -7.60 -17.24
N PRO A 26 13.32 -7.14 -18.49
CA PRO A 26 12.07 -6.95 -19.22
C PRO A 26 11.22 -8.22 -19.27
N GLU A 27 11.84 -9.38 -19.46
CA GLU A 27 11.19 -10.69 -19.60
C GLU A 27 10.52 -11.11 -18.29
N ASP A 28 11.18 -10.89 -17.15
CA ASP A 28 10.64 -11.23 -15.83
C ASP A 28 9.43 -10.33 -15.47
N LEU A 29 9.46 -9.06 -15.88
CA LEU A 29 8.31 -8.15 -15.75
C LEU A 29 7.14 -8.57 -16.64
N LYS A 30 7.39 -8.89 -17.93
CA LYS A 30 6.36 -9.42 -18.84
C LYS A 30 5.67 -10.66 -18.25
N ARG A 31 6.45 -11.62 -17.73
CA ARG A 31 5.96 -12.85 -17.09
C ARG A 31 5.12 -12.58 -15.84
N ILE A 32 5.56 -11.66 -14.98
CA ILE A 32 4.85 -11.31 -13.74
C ILE A 32 3.56 -10.52 -14.03
N PHE A 33 3.52 -9.68 -15.06
CA PHE A 33 2.30 -8.94 -15.42
C PHE A 33 1.22 -9.86 -16.00
N GLU A 34 1.57 -10.78 -16.91
CA GLU A 34 0.62 -11.82 -17.34
C GLU A 34 0.17 -12.71 -16.18
N PHE A 35 1.07 -13.06 -15.25
CA PHE A 35 0.68 -13.82 -14.06
C PHE A 35 -0.24 -13.02 -13.11
N ARG A 36 -0.06 -11.71 -12.99
CA ARG A 36 -0.95 -10.84 -12.17
C ARG A 36 -2.40 -10.83 -12.67
N LYS A 37 -2.66 -11.00 -13.96
CA LYS A 37 -4.02 -11.19 -14.52
C LYS A 37 -4.68 -12.51 -14.10
N ILE A 38 -3.88 -13.47 -13.60
CA ILE A 38 -4.34 -14.73 -13.02
C ILE A 38 -4.53 -14.56 -11.50
N ILE A 39 -3.53 -14.04 -10.77
CA ILE A 39 -3.60 -13.89 -9.30
C ILE A 39 -4.37 -12.65 -8.80
N GLY A 40 -4.88 -11.80 -9.68
CA GLY A 40 -5.91 -10.80 -9.35
C GLY A 40 -7.32 -11.41 -9.29
N ASP A 41 -7.54 -12.53 -9.97
CA ASP A 41 -8.82 -13.21 -10.09
C ASP A 41 -8.86 -14.43 -9.17
N ARG A 42 -9.67 -14.35 -8.11
CA ARG A 42 -9.84 -15.45 -7.14
C ARG A 42 -10.32 -16.74 -7.81
N GLU A 43 -11.18 -16.66 -8.81
CA GLU A 43 -11.76 -17.85 -9.42
C GLU A 43 -10.71 -18.63 -10.23
N LYS A 44 -9.70 -17.93 -10.78
CA LYS A 44 -8.49 -18.54 -11.34
C LYS A 44 -7.51 -18.96 -10.25
N CYS A 45 -7.18 -18.05 -9.32
CA CYS A 45 -6.11 -18.23 -8.35
C CYS A 45 -6.36 -19.37 -7.34
N LYS A 46 -7.61 -19.59 -6.92
CA LYS A 46 -7.97 -20.62 -5.92
C LYS A 46 -7.68 -22.07 -6.36
N HIS A 47 -7.36 -22.29 -7.63
CA HIS A 47 -7.00 -23.59 -8.19
C HIS A 47 -5.48 -23.77 -8.40
N LEU A 48 -4.68 -22.71 -8.22
CA LEU A 48 -3.22 -22.75 -8.42
C LEU A 48 -2.47 -23.47 -7.29
N VAL A 49 -3.08 -23.60 -6.10
CA VAL A 49 -2.47 -24.24 -4.93
C VAL A 49 -3.33 -25.43 -4.48
N PRO A 50 -2.86 -26.68 -4.64
CA PRO A 50 -3.54 -27.87 -4.13
C PRO A 50 -3.81 -27.83 -2.62
N LYS A 51 -4.99 -28.27 -2.18
CA LYS A 51 -5.35 -28.35 -0.74
C LYS A 51 -4.42 -29.27 0.08
N ASN A 52 -3.78 -30.23 -0.60
CA ASN A 52 -2.82 -31.18 -0.06
C ASN A 52 -1.35 -30.78 -0.33
N TYR A 53 -1.06 -29.52 -0.68
CA TYR A 53 0.31 -29.07 -0.95
C TYR A 53 1.24 -29.40 0.24
N PRO A 54 2.46 -29.91 -0.02
CA PRO A 54 3.35 -30.40 1.03
C PRO A 54 3.89 -29.26 1.89
N VAL A 55 3.81 -29.46 3.21
CA VAL A 55 4.35 -28.56 4.24
C VAL A 55 5.07 -29.41 5.27
N TYR A 56 6.31 -29.07 5.58
CA TYR A 56 7.18 -29.85 6.45
C TYR A 56 7.50 -29.09 7.74
N ILE A 57 7.57 -29.81 8.86
CA ILE A 57 8.02 -29.29 10.15
C ILE A 57 9.42 -29.82 10.42
N ASP A 58 10.41 -28.95 10.36
CA ASP A 58 11.83 -29.27 10.52
C ASP A 58 12.21 -29.53 11.99
N LYS A 59 11.62 -28.75 12.90
CA LYS A 59 11.97 -28.75 14.33
C LYS A 59 10.85 -28.16 15.18
N VAL A 60 10.45 -28.87 16.22
CA VAL A 60 9.60 -28.33 17.29
C VAL A 60 10.49 -27.94 18.49
N GLU A 61 10.33 -26.72 18.98
CA GLU A 61 11.00 -26.21 20.18
C GLU A 61 9.98 -26.01 21.30
N GLU A 62 10.27 -26.52 22.49
CA GLU A 62 9.43 -26.40 23.69
C GLU A 62 9.85 -25.17 24.50
N GLU A 63 8.95 -24.20 24.64
CA GLU A 63 9.13 -22.97 25.44
C GLU A 63 8.26 -23.01 26.70
N SER A 64 8.41 -22.05 27.62
CA SER A 64 7.62 -22.04 28.87
C SER A 64 6.12 -21.77 28.64
N ASP A 65 5.76 -20.96 27.65
CA ASP A 65 4.38 -20.54 27.34
C ASP A 65 3.83 -21.15 26.02
N CYS A 66 4.68 -21.67 25.14
CA CYS A 66 4.30 -22.11 23.79
C CYS A 66 5.14 -23.29 23.26
N LYS A 67 4.75 -23.82 22.10
CA LYS A 67 5.61 -24.60 21.20
C LYS A 67 5.93 -23.76 19.97
N ILE A 68 7.14 -23.89 19.44
CA ILE A 68 7.58 -23.21 18.22
C ILE A 68 7.89 -24.28 17.17
N HIS A 69 7.01 -24.40 16.18
CA HIS A 69 7.19 -25.30 15.05
C HIS A 69 7.90 -24.51 13.94
N ASN A 70 9.16 -24.83 13.71
CA ASN A 70 9.92 -24.33 12.56
C ASN A 70 9.60 -25.23 11.37
N GLY A 71 9.22 -24.66 10.23
CA GLY A 71 8.84 -25.42 9.06
C GLY A 71 9.10 -24.71 7.73
N HIS A 72 8.97 -25.48 6.65
CA HIS A 72 9.22 -25.01 5.29
C HIS A 72 8.34 -25.70 4.25
N PHE A 73 8.32 -25.13 3.05
CA PHE A 73 7.76 -25.70 1.83
C PHE A 73 8.45 -25.05 0.62
N ILE A 74 8.25 -25.60 -0.59
CA ILE A 74 8.68 -24.93 -1.82
C ILE A 74 7.64 -23.86 -2.17
N SER A 75 8.07 -22.66 -2.60
CA SER A 75 7.13 -21.62 -3.02
C SER A 75 6.43 -22.04 -4.32
N PRO A 76 5.09 -22.09 -4.40
CA PRO A 76 4.39 -22.48 -5.63
C PRO A 76 4.71 -21.58 -6.83
N LEU A 77 5.21 -20.35 -6.59
CA LEU A 77 5.67 -19.47 -7.66
C LEU A 77 6.83 -20.06 -8.46
N GLU A 78 7.67 -20.92 -7.87
CA GLU A 78 8.76 -21.59 -8.61
C GLU A 78 8.24 -22.70 -9.55
N GLU A 79 7.09 -23.32 -9.24
CA GLU A 79 6.44 -24.27 -10.14
C GLU A 79 5.67 -23.54 -11.26
N ILE A 80 4.98 -22.45 -10.92
CA ILE A 80 4.07 -21.74 -11.82
C ILE A 80 4.81 -20.73 -12.72
N VAL A 81 5.90 -20.12 -12.24
CA VAL A 81 6.71 -19.14 -12.99
C VAL A 81 8.21 -19.45 -12.79
N PRO A 82 8.74 -20.57 -13.33
CA PRO A 82 10.07 -21.09 -12.96
C PRO A 82 11.24 -20.11 -13.13
N GLY A 83 12.17 -20.11 -12.18
CA GLY A 83 13.36 -19.25 -12.17
C GLY A 83 13.07 -17.75 -12.01
N ILE A 84 11.85 -17.36 -11.62
CA ILE A 84 11.52 -15.96 -11.29
C ILE A 84 12.00 -15.58 -9.88
N LEU A 85 12.07 -16.56 -8.96
CA LEU A 85 12.62 -16.37 -7.62
C LEU A 85 14.15 -16.50 -7.68
N PRO A 86 14.91 -15.73 -6.87
CA PRO A 86 16.29 -16.08 -6.60
C PRO A 86 16.33 -17.39 -5.80
N ALA A 87 17.35 -18.22 -6.03
CA ALA A 87 17.47 -19.55 -5.42
C ALA A 87 17.32 -19.55 -3.89
N GLU A 88 17.83 -18.52 -3.19
CA GLU A 88 17.66 -18.39 -1.73
C GLU A 88 16.19 -18.23 -1.30
N SER A 89 15.33 -17.69 -2.17
CA SER A 89 13.90 -17.50 -1.89
C SER A 89 12.99 -18.66 -2.31
N VAL A 90 13.47 -19.67 -3.04
CA VAL A 90 12.64 -20.81 -3.51
C VAL A 90 11.99 -21.57 -2.34
N THR A 91 12.74 -21.79 -1.26
CA THR A 91 12.18 -22.37 -0.02
C THR A 91 11.46 -21.30 0.79
N ALA A 92 10.13 -21.41 0.93
CA ALA A 92 9.36 -20.67 1.91
C ALA A 92 9.61 -21.22 3.31
N ARG A 93 9.78 -20.34 4.31
CA ARG A 93 10.12 -20.70 5.70
C ARG A 93 9.20 -20.00 6.68
N PHE A 94 8.74 -20.70 7.70
CA PHE A 94 7.85 -20.15 8.72
C PHE A 94 8.16 -20.63 10.14
N GLN A 95 7.72 -19.84 11.13
CA GLN A 95 7.56 -20.31 12.50
C GLN A 95 6.08 -20.26 12.89
N PHE A 96 5.53 -21.39 13.30
CA PHE A 96 4.18 -21.48 13.87
C PHE A 96 4.28 -21.58 15.39
N ILE A 97 3.75 -20.56 16.07
CA ILE A 97 3.84 -20.36 17.52
C ILE A 97 2.50 -20.80 18.13
N VAL A 98 2.50 -21.91 18.86
CA VAL A 98 1.30 -22.62 19.30
C VAL A 98 1.19 -22.57 20.83
N PRO A 99 0.03 -22.19 21.41
CA PRO A 99 -0.15 -22.18 22.87
C PRO A 99 -0.13 -23.61 23.45
N LYS A 100 0.38 -23.77 24.67
CA LYS A 100 0.34 -25.07 25.37
C LYS A 100 -1.05 -25.46 25.91
N LYS A 101 -1.97 -24.50 25.99
CA LYS A 101 -3.37 -24.69 26.39
C LYS A 101 -4.25 -23.77 25.56
N TRP A 102 -5.26 -24.33 24.90
CA TRP A 102 -6.29 -23.57 24.19
C TRP A 102 -7.41 -23.16 25.15
N ARG A 103 -8.12 -22.06 24.85
CA ARG A 103 -9.31 -21.63 25.62
C ARG A 103 -10.60 -22.17 25.02
N LYS A 104 -10.80 -21.92 23.72
CA LYS A 104 -11.94 -22.38 22.92
C LYS A 104 -11.53 -22.34 21.45
N HIS A 105 -11.85 -23.39 20.69
CA HIS A 105 -11.37 -23.60 19.31
C HIS A 105 -9.82 -23.59 19.21
N HIS A 106 -9.28 -23.60 18.00
CA HIS A 106 -7.84 -23.53 17.73
C HIS A 106 -7.50 -22.33 16.82
N PRO A 107 -7.74 -21.07 17.26
CA PRO A 107 -7.60 -19.89 16.40
C PRO A 107 -6.16 -19.61 16.00
N VAL A 108 -5.93 -19.35 14.70
CA VAL A 108 -4.61 -19.04 14.14
C VAL A 108 -4.65 -17.77 13.30
N CYS A 109 -3.75 -16.82 13.59
CA CYS A 109 -3.52 -15.66 12.74
C CYS A 109 -2.19 -15.79 11.96
N ILE A 110 -2.22 -15.63 10.65
CA ILE A 110 -1.01 -15.55 9.81
C ILE A 110 -0.50 -14.10 9.79
N HIS A 111 0.76 -13.88 10.13
CA HIS A 111 1.40 -12.56 10.18
C HIS A 111 2.43 -12.41 9.05
N LEU A 112 2.15 -11.61 8.03
CA LEU A 112 3.12 -11.30 6.97
C LEU A 112 4.09 -10.18 7.39
N ALA A 113 5.35 -10.26 6.94
CA ALA A 113 6.42 -9.41 7.46
C ALA A 113 6.43 -8.00 6.84
N GLY A 114 6.67 -6.99 7.67
CA GLY A 114 6.85 -5.60 7.24
C GLY A 114 8.25 -5.33 6.66
N THR A 115 8.43 -4.15 6.06
CA THR A 115 9.69 -3.80 5.37
C THR A 115 10.91 -3.87 6.30
N GLY A 116 11.84 -4.79 6.03
CA GLY A 116 13.02 -5.01 6.88
C GLY A 116 12.82 -5.85 8.13
N ASP A 117 11.66 -6.50 8.27
CA ASP A 117 11.43 -7.51 9.30
C ASP A 117 12.01 -8.87 8.86
N HIS A 118 13.34 -8.99 9.00
CA HIS A 118 14.07 -10.24 8.76
C HIS A 118 13.85 -11.25 9.90
N PHE A 119 13.75 -12.53 9.56
CA PHE A 119 13.44 -13.62 10.49
C PHE A 119 12.10 -13.40 11.22
N PHE A 120 11.96 -14.03 12.39
CA PHE A 120 10.68 -14.12 13.11
C PHE A 120 10.66 -13.30 14.40
N TRP A 121 11.80 -12.86 14.92
CA TRP A 121 11.94 -12.40 16.32
C TRP A 121 10.98 -11.26 16.69
N ARG A 122 10.82 -10.22 15.85
CA ARG A 122 9.95 -9.08 16.20
C ARG A 122 8.49 -9.49 16.28
N ARG A 123 7.97 -10.18 15.24
CA ARG A 123 6.59 -10.69 15.25
C ARG A 123 6.37 -11.70 16.38
N ARG A 124 7.34 -12.58 16.65
CA ARG A 124 7.28 -13.57 17.75
C ARG A 124 7.18 -12.91 19.13
N THR A 125 8.03 -11.92 19.40
CA THR A 125 8.13 -11.25 20.70
C THR A 125 7.04 -10.20 20.93
N LEU A 126 6.67 -9.44 19.90
CA LEU A 126 5.77 -8.27 20.03
C LEU A 126 4.30 -8.56 19.66
N MET A 127 4.04 -9.64 18.91
CA MET A 127 2.67 -10.08 18.55
C MET A 127 2.36 -11.46 19.14
N ALA A 128 3.07 -12.52 18.71
CA ALA A 128 2.66 -13.90 18.99
C ALA A 128 2.65 -14.30 20.47
N ARG A 129 3.76 -14.10 21.20
CA ARG A 129 3.81 -14.45 22.65
C ARG A 129 2.82 -13.62 23.49
N PRO A 130 2.60 -12.32 23.22
CA PRO A 130 1.47 -11.58 23.78
C PRO A 130 0.09 -12.18 23.43
N MET A 131 -0.18 -12.57 22.18
CA MET A 131 -1.47 -13.16 21.78
C MET A 131 -1.78 -14.49 22.49
N ILE A 132 -0.76 -15.34 22.66
CA ILE A 132 -0.86 -16.58 23.45
C ILE A 132 -1.24 -16.29 24.91
N LYS A 133 -0.73 -15.20 25.51
CA LYS A 133 -1.03 -14.82 26.91
C LYS A 133 -2.40 -14.14 27.04
N GLU A 134 -2.71 -13.23 26.13
CA GLU A 134 -3.91 -12.39 26.15
C GLU A 134 -5.18 -13.20 25.83
N THR A 135 -5.16 -14.00 24.74
CA THR A 135 -6.33 -14.74 24.25
C THR A 135 -6.14 -16.25 24.13
N GLY A 136 -4.90 -16.74 24.11
CA GLY A 136 -4.62 -18.15 23.78
C GLY A 136 -4.72 -18.44 22.28
N MET A 137 -4.54 -17.40 21.45
CA MET A 137 -4.49 -17.50 19.99
C MET A 137 -3.07 -17.84 19.51
N ALA A 138 -2.97 -18.70 18.49
CA ALA A 138 -1.71 -19.05 17.85
C ALA A 138 -1.36 -18.08 16.70
N SER A 139 -0.07 -18.00 16.36
CA SER A 139 0.44 -17.13 15.31
C SER A 139 1.35 -17.89 14.36
N LEU A 140 1.09 -17.81 13.05
CA LEU A 140 1.98 -18.32 12.02
C LEU A 140 2.75 -17.16 11.38
N LEU A 141 4.08 -17.25 11.38
CA LEU A 141 5.00 -16.19 10.97
C LEU A 141 5.75 -16.64 9.71
N LEU A 142 5.32 -16.20 8.52
CA LEU A 142 6.01 -16.48 7.24
C LEU A 142 7.21 -15.53 7.06
N GLU A 143 8.38 -16.03 6.67
CA GLU A 143 9.49 -15.17 6.23
C GLU A 143 9.31 -14.82 4.75
N ASN A 144 9.21 -13.52 4.45
CA ASN A 144 9.03 -13.05 3.08
C ASN A 144 10.23 -13.44 2.18
N PRO A 145 10.01 -13.63 0.86
CA PRO A 145 11.08 -13.64 -0.12
C PRO A 145 12.02 -12.44 0.06
N TYR A 146 13.28 -12.59 -0.33
CA TYR A 146 14.35 -11.59 -0.19
C TYR A 146 14.73 -11.18 1.25
N TYR A 147 14.12 -11.73 2.32
CA TYR A 147 14.43 -11.39 3.72
C TYR A 147 15.05 -12.56 4.51
N GLY A 148 15.88 -12.25 5.51
CA GLY A 148 16.47 -13.22 6.44
C GLY A 148 17.19 -14.37 5.74
N TYR A 149 16.73 -15.61 5.93
CA TYR A 149 17.31 -16.79 5.27
C TYR A 149 17.00 -16.83 3.77
N ARG A 150 15.92 -16.16 3.33
CA ARG A 150 15.51 -16.05 1.92
C ARG A 150 16.20 -14.90 1.15
N LYS A 151 17.09 -14.15 1.80
CA LYS A 151 17.77 -12.97 1.24
C LYS A 151 18.94 -13.35 0.31
N PRO A 152 18.96 -12.90 -0.96
CA PRO A 152 20.11 -13.07 -1.84
C PRO A 152 21.42 -12.60 -1.20
N LYS A 153 22.51 -13.35 -1.37
CA LYS A 153 23.79 -13.11 -0.67
C LYS A 153 24.30 -11.67 -0.82
N ASP A 154 24.31 -11.16 -2.05
CA ASP A 154 24.73 -9.81 -2.47
C ASP A 154 23.67 -8.70 -2.22
N GLN A 155 22.55 -8.99 -1.56
CA GLN A 155 21.58 -7.96 -1.15
C GLN A 155 21.93 -7.35 0.21
N LEU A 156 22.00 -6.01 0.27
CA LEU A 156 22.23 -5.27 1.51
C LEU A 156 20.92 -5.06 2.28
N ARG A 157 20.79 -5.72 3.44
CA ARG A 157 19.59 -5.67 4.30
C ARG A 157 18.32 -6.00 3.48
N SER A 158 17.22 -5.27 3.68
CA SER A 158 15.98 -5.34 2.91
C SER A 158 15.97 -4.44 1.66
N SER A 159 17.12 -3.98 1.17
CA SER A 159 17.16 -3.16 -0.04
C SER A 159 17.04 -4.03 -1.29
N LEU A 160 15.81 -4.18 -1.79
CA LEU A 160 15.52 -4.83 -3.07
C LEU A 160 16.32 -4.16 -4.20
N LYS A 161 16.81 -4.98 -5.14
CA LYS A 161 17.75 -4.54 -6.18
C LYS A 161 17.02 -4.06 -7.42
N ASN A 162 15.89 -4.67 -7.75
CA ASN A 162 15.05 -4.31 -8.88
C ASN A 162 13.63 -3.93 -8.40
N VAL A 163 12.88 -3.19 -9.21
CA VAL A 163 11.44 -2.99 -8.98
C VAL A 163 10.68 -4.33 -9.09
N SER A 164 11.05 -5.18 -10.06
CA SER A 164 10.48 -6.52 -10.24
C SER A 164 10.55 -7.41 -9.00
N ASP A 165 11.62 -7.27 -8.19
CA ASP A 165 11.80 -8.05 -6.95
C ASP A 165 10.59 -7.90 -6.00
N LEU A 166 9.96 -6.72 -5.98
CA LEU A 166 8.79 -6.43 -5.14
C LEU A 166 7.55 -7.19 -5.63
N PHE A 167 7.34 -7.25 -6.94
CA PHE A 167 6.18 -7.93 -7.54
C PHE A 167 6.33 -9.45 -7.45
N VAL A 168 7.55 -9.96 -7.64
CA VAL A 168 7.90 -11.36 -7.37
C VAL A 168 7.66 -11.72 -5.89
N MET A 169 8.05 -10.84 -4.95
CA MET A 169 7.75 -11.04 -3.53
C MET A 169 6.23 -11.09 -3.28
N GLY A 170 5.45 -10.22 -3.90
CA GLY A 170 4.00 -10.18 -3.75
C GLY A 170 3.30 -11.44 -4.29
N ALA A 171 3.62 -11.83 -5.52
CA ALA A 171 3.08 -13.03 -6.15
C ALA A 171 3.38 -14.30 -5.33
N ALA A 172 4.61 -14.42 -4.82
CA ALA A 172 5.00 -15.51 -3.94
C ALA A 172 4.23 -15.50 -2.61
N LEU A 173 4.12 -14.34 -1.94
CA LEU A 173 3.42 -14.22 -0.66
C LEU A 173 1.92 -14.54 -0.76
N ILE A 174 1.26 -14.24 -1.88
CA ILE A 174 -0.15 -14.60 -2.14
C ILE A 174 -0.30 -16.13 -2.16
N LEU A 175 0.51 -16.81 -2.98
CA LEU A 175 0.48 -18.28 -3.13
C LEU A 175 0.91 -19.00 -1.85
N GLU A 176 1.98 -18.53 -1.20
CA GLU A 176 2.48 -19.06 0.08
C GLU A 176 1.45 -18.91 1.20
N SER A 177 0.66 -17.84 1.21
CA SER A 177 -0.45 -17.68 2.15
C SER A 177 -1.57 -18.70 1.89
N ALA A 178 -1.88 -19.01 0.63
CA ALA A 178 -2.86 -20.04 0.28
C ALA A 178 -2.39 -21.45 0.70
N VAL A 179 -1.10 -21.78 0.52
CA VAL A 179 -0.51 -23.04 1.04
C VAL A 179 -0.72 -23.14 2.55
N LEU A 180 -0.39 -22.07 3.28
CA LEU A 180 -0.45 -22.05 4.74
C LEU A 180 -1.90 -22.08 5.27
N LEU A 181 -2.84 -21.42 4.60
CA LEU A 181 -4.27 -21.51 4.95
C LEU A 181 -4.84 -22.91 4.67
N HIS A 182 -4.50 -23.54 3.55
CA HIS A 182 -4.89 -24.93 3.26
C HIS A 182 -4.25 -25.94 4.22
N TRP A 183 -2.99 -25.73 4.61
CA TRP A 183 -2.35 -26.55 5.64
C TRP A 183 -3.07 -26.40 6.98
N LEU A 184 -3.23 -25.18 7.49
CA LEU A 184 -3.88 -24.94 8.77
C LEU A 184 -5.32 -25.48 8.82
N GLU A 185 -6.10 -25.30 7.75
CA GLU A 185 -7.45 -25.87 7.64
C GLU A 185 -7.44 -27.41 7.69
N ARG A 186 -6.46 -28.05 7.03
CA ARG A 186 -6.29 -29.51 7.01
C ARG A 186 -5.87 -30.08 8.37
N GLU A 187 -5.02 -29.39 9.11
CA GLU A 187 -4.61 -29.80 10.47
C GLU A 187 -5.65 -29.43 11.55
N GLY A 188 -6.85 -28.94 11.18
CA GLY A 188 -7.94 -28.68 12.11
C GLY A 188 -7.83 -27.37 12.91
N TYR A 189 -7.13 -26.37 12.39
CA TYR A 189 -7.08 -25.03 12.97
C TYR A 189 -8.26 -24.17 12.49
N TRP A 190 -9.00 -23.59 13.45
CA TRP A 190 -10.17 -22.75 13.19
C TRP A 190 -10.47 -21.86 14.42
N PRO A 191 -10.93 -20.61 14.25
CA PRO A 191 -10.97 -19.86 12.98
C PRO A 191 -9.55 -19.48 12.50
N LEU A 192 -9.41 -19.28 11.18
CA LEU A 192 -8.19 -18.76 10.57
C LEU A 192 -8.36 -17.27 10.26
N GLY A 193 -7.27 -16.50 10.29
CA GLY A 193 -7.26 -15.08 9.92
C GLY A 193 -5.89 -14.58 9.48
N MET A 194 -5.82 -13.38 8.91
CA MET A 194 -4.57 -12.80 8.39
C MET A 194 -4.32 -11.36 8.89
N THR A 195 -3.06 -11.03 9.09
CA THR A 195 -2.59 -9.70 9.47
C THR A 195 -1.18 -9.43 8.92
N GLY A 196 -0.78 -8.17 8.97
CA GLY A 196 0.60 -7.75 8.74
C GLY A 196 0.72 -6.26 9.03
N ILE A 197 1.96 -5.76 9.11
CA ILE A 197 2.23 -4.34 9.37
C ILE A 197 3.02 -3.74 8.21
N SER A 198 2.67 -2.51 7.80
CA SER A 198 3.30 -1.82 6.66
C SER A 198 3.14 -2.63 5.37
N MET A 199 4.21 -2.84 4.61
CA MET A 199 4.25 -3.76 3.46
C MET A 199 3.58 -5.12 3.76
N GLY A 200 3.76 -5.69 4.95
CA GLY A 200 3.13 -6.96 5.32
C GLY A 200 1.61 -6.88 5.44
N GLY A 201 1.06 -5.75 5.88
CA GLY A 201 -0.40 -5.53 5.95
C GLY A 201 -1.01 -5.43 4.56
N HIS A 202 -0.29 -4.78 3.64
CA HIS A 202 -0.67 -4.68 2.24
C HIS A 202 -0.59 -6.04 1.52
N MET A 203 0.44 -6.85 1.79
CA MET A 203 0.53 -8.23 1.28
C MET A 203 -0.58 -9.13 1.86
N ALA A 204 -0.96 -8.95 3.13
CA ALA A 204 -2.06 -9.69 3.73
C ALA A 204 -3.40 -9.35 3.06
N SER A 205 -3.62 -8.06 2.71
CA SER A 205 -4.74 -7.64 1.87
C SER A 205 -4.76 -8.37 0.52
N LEU A 206 -3.64 -8.44 -0.19
CA LEU A 206 -3.57 -9.13 -1.49
C LEU A 206 -3.73 -10.65 -1.37
N ALA A 207 -3.32 -11.26 -0.26
CA ALA A 207 -3.50 -12.70 -0.03
C ALA A 207 -4.98 -13.08 0.14
N VAL A 208 -5.76 -12.37 0.97
CA VAL A 208 -7.16 -12.75 1.26
C VAL A 208 -8.13 -12.46 0.11
N THR A 209 -7.78 -11.63 -0.87
CA THR A 209 -8.58 -11.45 -2.10
C THR A 209 -8.82 -12.78 -2.81
N ASN A 210 -7.83 -13.67 -2.76
CA ASN A 210 -7.80 -14.98 -3.41
C ASN A 210 -8.29 -16.13 -2.52
N TRP A 211 -8.61 -15.89 -1.24
CA TRP A 211 -9.13 -16.94 -0.36
C TRP A 211 -10.63 -17.16 -0.62
N PRO A 212 -11.11 -18.40 -0.88
CA PRO A 212 -12.49 -18.67 -1.28
C PRO A 212 -13.50 -18.80 -0.12
N LYS A 213 -13.16 -18.31 1.08
CA LYS A 213 -14.02 -18.35 2.28
C LYS A 213 -13.96 -16.99 3.02
N PRO A 214 -14.96 -16.65 3.85
CA PRO A 214 -14.87 -15.51 4.77
C PRO A 214 -13.65 -15.67 5.69
N ILE A 215 -12.93 -14.57 5.96
CA ILE A 215 -11.71 -14.58 6.77
C ILE A 215 -11.47 -13.20 7.41
N PRO A 216 -11.16 -13.11 8.73
CA PRO A 216 -10.64 -11.90 9.36
C PRO A 216 -9.37 -11.40 8.68
N LEU A 217 -9.37 -10.13 8.25
CA LEU A 217 -8.19 -9.44 7.77
C LEU A 217 -7.94 -8.18 8.61
N ILE A 218 -6.72 -8.06 9.13
CA ILE A 218 -6.30 -6.93 9.96
C ILE A 218 -5.03 -6.30 9.37
N PRO A 219 -5.16 -5.44 8.34
CA PRO A 219 -4.02 -4.85 7.64
C PRO A 219 -3.62 -3.54 8.36
N CYS A 220 -2.48 -3.57 9.05
CA CYS A 220 -2.01 -2.48 9.90
C CYS A 220 -0.99 -1.59 9.16
N LEU A 221 -1.18 -0.27 9.23
CA LEU A 221 -0.33 0.74 8.61
C LEU A 221 -0.11 0.50 7.10
N SER A 222 -1.16 0.14 6.38
CA SER A 222 -1.13 -0.27 4.97
C SER A 222 -2.35 0.25 4.21
N TRP A 223 -2.17 0.71 2.96
CA TRP A 223 -3.25 1.28 2.14
C TRP A 223 -3.44 0.52 0.83
N THR A 224 -4.12 1.15 -0.13
CA THR A 224 -4.60 0.55 -1.38
C THR A 224 -3.54 0.27 -2.44
N THR A 225 -2.36 0.90 -2.41
CA THR A 225 -1.30 0.70 -3.42
C THR A 225 0.08 1.08 -2.87
N ALA A 226 1.14 0.49 -3.44
CA ALA A 226 2.53 0.91 -3.23
C ALA A 226 2.94 2.13 -4.10
N SER A 227 2.12 2.52 -5.08
CA SER A 227 2.38 3.62 -6.01
C SER A 227 2.65 4.94 -5.28
N SER A 228 1.82 5.35 -4.31
CA SER A 228 2.07 6.57 -3.51
C SER A 228 3.29 6.41 -2.59
N VAL A 229 3.53 5.23 -2.02
CA VAL A 229 4.67 4.94 -1.13
C VAL A 229 6.01 5.21 -1.81
N PHE A 230 6.16 4.78 -3.07
CA PHE A 230 7.40 4.94 -3.83
C PHE A 230 7.47 6.22 -4.67
N THR A 231 6.35 6.88 -4.98
CA THR A 231 6.37 8.12 -5.81
C THR A 231 6.22 9.42 -5.03
N THR A 232 5.53 9.43 -3.87
CA THR A 232 5.29 10.66 -3.08
C THR A 232 5.58 10.52 -1.58
N GLY A 233 5.49 9.31 -1.01
CA GLY A 233 5.81 9.01 0.39
C GLY A 233 7.30 9.14 0.70
N VAL A 234 7.70 9.07 1.97
CA VAL A 234 9.13 9.26 2.34
C VAL A 234 10.05 8.19 1.76
N LEU A 235 9.53 7.03 1.32
CA LEU A 235 10.31 6.01 0.61
C LEU A 235 10.68 6.40 -0.84
N SER A 236 10.01 7.37 -1.46
CA SER A 236 10.44 7.95 -2.75
C SER A 236 11.88 8.49 -2.72
N LYS A 237 12.32 9.00 -1.56
CA LYS A 237 13.69 9.48 -1.33
C LYS A 237 14.71 8.33 -1.23
N ALA A 238 14.24 7.11 -0.99
CA ALA A 238 15.06 5.90 -0.95
C ALA A 238 15.25 5.26 -2.33
N VAL A 239 14.39 5.56 -3.31
CA VAL A 239 14.50 5.03 -4.67
C VAL A 239 15.78 5.55 -5.37
N ASN A 240 16.41 4.70 -6.19
CA ASN A 240 17.54 5.07 -7.04
C ASN A 240 17.09 5.55 -8.43
N TRP A 241 16.39 6.68 -8.47
CA TRP A 241 15.82 7.26 -9.71
C TRP A 241 16.83 7.35 -10.86
N ARG A 242 18.09 7.71 -10.59
CA ARG A 242 19.15 7.78 -11.60
C ARG A 242 19.38 6.47 -12.37
N GLU A 243 19.26 5.31 -11.72
CA GLU A 243 19.43 4.01 -12.38
C GLU A 243 18.15 3.57 -13.10
N LEU A 244 16.98 3.94 -12.58
CA LEU A 244 15.68 3.73 -13.24
C LEU A 244 15.55 4.56 -14.54
N GLU A 245 15.87 5.85 -14.47
CA GLU A 245 15.97 6.79 -15.61
C GLU A 245 16.92 6.21 -16.68
N LYS A 246 18.11 5.78 -16.25
CA LYS A 246 19.16 5.19 -17.11
C LYS A 246 18.73 3.88 -17.77
N GLN A 247 18.08 2.97 -17.06
CA GLN A 247 17.65 1.70 -17.65
C GLN A 247 16.44 1.90 -18.58
N TYR A 248 15.50 2.77 -18.21
CA TYR A 248 14.34 3.13 -19.05
C TYR A 248 14.80 3.72 -20.39
N ALA A 249 15.64 4.76 -20.37
CA ALA A 249 16.16 5.40 -21.58
C ALA A 249 17.06 4.50 -22.46
N LYS A 250 17.64 3.43 -21.90
CA LYS A 250 18.52 2.51 -22.63
C LYS A 250 17.75 1.39 -23.35
N HIS A 251 16.54 1.04 -22.89
CA HIS A 251 15.85 -0.18 -23.29
C HIS A 251 14.38 0.12 -23.65
N THR A 252 14.13 0.37 -24.95
CA THR A 252 12.82 0.84 -25.44
C THR A 252 11.64 -0.10 -25.14
N VAL A 253 11.89 -1.40 -24.93
CA VAL A 253 10.93 -2.41 -24.42
C VAL A 253 10.08 -1.93 -23.23
N PHE A 254 10.61 -1.07 -22.34
CA PHE A 254 9.80 -0.50 -21.24
C PHE A 254 8.69 0.44 -21.75
N GLU A 255 8.99 1.23 -22.78
CA GLU A 255 8.15 2.28 -23.38
C GLU A 255 7.28 1.77 -24.56
N GLU A 256 7.72 0.70 -25.23
CA GLU A 256 7.12 0.17 -26.46
C GLU A 256 6.26 -1.09 -26.21
N GLU A 257 6.64 -1.93 -25.25
CA GLU A 257 5.96 -3.20 -24.96
C GLU A 257 5.37 -3.24 -23.55
N ILE A 258 6.18 -3.09 -22.51
CA ILE A 258 5.77 -3.37 -21.12
C ILE A 258 4.67 -2.41 -20.65
N ILE A 259 4.75 -1.13 -21.01
CA ILE A 259 3.67 -0.16 -20.70
C ILE A 259 2.34 -0.46 -21.42
N ARG A 260 2.34 -1.25 -22.51
CA ARG A 260 1.09 -1.72 -23.16
C ARG A 260 0.44 -2.91 -22.46
N MET A 261 1.15 -3.55 -21.53
CA MET A 261 0.63 -4.67 -20.73
C MET A 261 -0.08 -4.20 -19.45
N LEU A 262 0.01 -2.91 -19.11
CA LEU A 262 -0.54 -2.34 -17.88
C LEU A 262 -2.05 -2.13 -18.02
N GLU A 263 -2.82 -2.87 -17.23
CA GLU A 263 -4.27 -2.76 -17.10
C GLU A 263 -4.60 -1.64 -16.12
N TYR A 264 -4.78 -0.43 -16.65
CA TYR A 264 -5.09 0.74 -15.85
C TYR A 264 -6.46 0.60 -15.15
N CYS A 265 -6.42 0.27 -13.87
CA CYS A 265 -7.56 0.42 -12.98
C CYS A 265 -8.04 1.88 -12.99
N GLY A 266 -9.34 2.09 -13.18
CA GLY A 266 -9.92 3.42 -13.27
C GLY A 266 -9.68 4.30 -12.04
N THR A 267 -9.59 5.60 -12.33
CA THR A 267 -9.61 6.78 -11.44
C THR A 267 -8.43 7.07 -10.46
N ASP A 268 -7.88 8.27 -10.67
CA ASP A 268 -7.38 9.24 -9.68
C ASP A 268 -5.97 9.15 -9.06
N SER A 269 -5.23 8.04 -9.09
CA SER A 269 -3.80 8.05 -8.66
C SER A 269 -2.91 8.98 -9.53
N PHE A 270 -3.37 9.27 -10.75
CA PHE A 270 -2.73 10.16 -11.71
C PHE A 270 -3.39 11.55 -11.77
N ARG A 271 -4.73 11.62 -11.73
CA ARG A 271 -5.53 12.86 -11.88
C ARG A 271 -5.19 13.89 -10.79
N MET A 272 -5.17 13.48 -9.52
CA MET A 272 -4.75 14.37 -8.43
C MET A 272 -3.28 14.79 -8.51
N GLY A 273 -2.43 14.03 -9.20
CA GLY A 273 -1.07 14.44 -9.55
C GLY A 273 -1.04 15.60 -10.54
N GLN A 274 -1.97 15.64 -11.50
CA GLN A 274 -2.15 16.80 -12.37
C GLN A 274 -2.80 17.97 -11.62
N ASP A 275 -3.80 17.72 -10.78
CA ASP A 275 -4.51 18.79 -10.07
C ASP A 275 -3.58 19.51 -9.09
N PHE A 276 -2.65 18.78 -8.44
CA PHE A 276 -1.56 19.40 -7.66
C PHE A 276 -0.66 20.33 -8.50
N VAL A 277 -0.42 20.01 -9.77
CA VAL A 277 0.37 20.83 -10.70
C VAL A 277 -0.45 22.00 -11.27
N LYS A 278 -1.73 21.80 -11.56
CA LYS A 278 -2.66 22.81 -12.11
C LYS A 278 -3.05 23.86 -11.06
N PHE A 279 -3.27 23.45 -9.82
CA PHE A 279 -3.69 24.32 -8.72
C PHE A 279 -2.54 24.72 -7.76
N SER A 280 -1.30 24.30 -8.03
CA SER A 280 -0.10 24.75 -7.29
C SER A 280 1.16 24.98 -8.16
N PRO A 281 1.07 25.74 -9.27
CA PRO A 281 2.24 26.14 -10.03
C PRO A 281 3.17 27.02 -9.17
N GLY A 282 4.35 26.50 -8.83
CA GLY A 282 5.35 27.16 -7.95
C GLY A 282 5.64 26.44 -6.63
N SER A 283 5.03 25.28 -6.35
CA SER A 283 5.36 24.48 -5.15
C SER A 283 6.81 23.95 -5.16
N PHE A 284 7.36 23.61 -6.33
CA PHE A 284 8.70 23.06 -6.47
C PHE A 284 9.83 24.11 -6.37
N ASP A 285 9.65 25.32 -6.93
CA ASP A 285 10.70 26.35 -6.92
C ASP A 285 11.01 26.88 -5.49
N ARG A 286 10.05 26.73 -4.57
CA ARG A 286 10.24 27.03 -3.14
C ARG A 286 11.04 25.95 -2.39
N LEU A 287 11.27 24.78 -2.98
CA LEU A 287 12.11 23.73 -2.40
C LEU A 287 13.58 23.83 -2.84
N SER A 288 13.87 24.44 -4.00
CA SER A 288 15.23 24.75 -4.45
C SER A 288 15.85 25.92 -3.70
N ASN A 289 15.07 26.92 -3.30
CA ASN A 289 15.57 28.14 -2.64
C ASN A 289 15.66 28.04 -1.11
N LEU A 290 15.52 26.83 -0.54
CA LEU A 290 15.83 26.56 0.86
C LEU A 290 17.29 26.14 1.04
N GLU A 291 18.20 27.07 0.75
CA GLU A 291 19.53 27.03 1.36
C GLU A 291 19.37 27.01 2.88
N PHE A 292 20.18 26.18 3.55
CA PHE A 292 20.20 26.09 5.01
C PHE A 292 20.85 27.35 5.62
N SER A 293 20.07 28.42 5.72
CA SER A 293 20.48 29.63 6.44
C SER A 293 20.83 29.27 7.89
N HIS A 294 22.11 29.46 8.23
CA HIS A 294 22.78 28.79 9.35
C HIS A 294 22.42 29.37 10.75
N LYS A 295 21.25 30.02 10.85
CA LYS A 295 20.71 30.70 12.06
C LYS A 295 19.56 29.93 12.74
N LEU A 296 19.13 28.78 12.23
CA LEU A 296 18.12 27.92 12.88
C LEU A 296 18.74 26.84 13.81
N LEU A 297 19.96 27.08 14.29
CA LEU A 297 20.60 26.34 15.37
C LEU A 297 21.04 27.37 16.42
N GLY A 298 20.34 27.39 17.56
CA GLY A 298 20.59 28.35 18.63
C GLY A 298 21.90 28.05 19.36
N LEU A 299 22.97 28.70 18.93
CA LEU A 299 24.28 28.74 19.59
C LEU A 299 24.66 30.21 19.78
N ASP A 300 24.31 30.78 20.93
CA ASP A 300 24.65 32.16 21.26
C ASP A 300 26.15 32.30 21.59
N HIS A 301 26.78 33.33 21.02
CA HIS A 301 27.85 34.02 21.71
C HIS A 301 27.75 35.54 21.54
N GLN A 302 27.60 36.18 22.70
CA GLN A 302 27.55 37.60 23.05
C GLN A 302 28.11 38.65 22.06
N SER A 303 27.34 39.72 21.83
CA SER A 303 27.81 41.10 22.11
C SER A 303 26.62 42.08 22.29
N ARG A 304 26.87 43.29 22.81
CA ARG A 304 25.88 44.24 23.37
C ARG A 304 25.45 45.36 22.39
N GLN A 305 24.47 46.17 22.85
CA GLN A 305 23.98 47.48 22.32
C GLN A 305 22.95 47.39 21.18
N GLY A 306 21.88 48.22 21.11
CA GLY A 306 21.35 49.18 22.09
C GLY A 306 20.17 50.04 21.54
N HIS A 307 19.47 50.75 22.45
CA HIS A 307 18.48 51.84 22.22
C HIS A 307 17.04 51.56 21.67
N MET A 308 16.09 51.59 22.61
CA MET A 308 14.80 52.34 22.66
C MET A 308 14.01 52.76 21.39
N GLY A 309 12.67 52.55 21.45
CA GLY A 309 11.66 53.25 20.63
C GLY A 309 10.20 52.94 21.06
N MET A 310 9.39 53.98 21.32
CA MET A 310 7.92 53.93 21.58
C MET A 310 7.12 54.11 20.25
N GLN A 311 5.77 54.03 20.10
CA GLN A 311 4.63 54.14 21.03
C GLN A 311 3.29 53.54 20.46
N ALA A 312 2.25 53.58 21.29
CA ALA A 312 0.77 53.57 21.13
C ALA A 312 0.12 54.21 19.84
N SER A 313 -1.20 54.13 19.52
CA SER A 313 -2.38 53.32 19.95
C SER A 313 -3.70 53.64 19.15
N ALA A 314 -4.77 52.83 19.38
CA ALA A 314 -6.21 53.19 19.50
C ALA A 314 -7.21 53.36 18.29
N VAL A 315 -8.13 52.39 18.19
CA VAL A 315 -9.64 52.44 18.15
C VAL A 315 -10.42 53.61 17.50
N ARG A 316 -11.37 53.30 16.59
CA ARG A 316 -12.83 53.71 16.49
C ARG A 316 -13.39 53.46 15.05
N SER A 317 -14.69 53.54 14.70
CA SER A 317 -15.96 52.92 15.19
C SER A 317 -17.18 53.68 14.58
N ARG A 318 -18.20 53.03 13.98
CA ARG A 318 -19.56 53.60 13.74
C ARG A 318 -20.63 52.54 13.37
N THR A 319 -21.90 52.96 13.22
CA THR A 319 -23.11 52.11 13.39
C THR A 319 -24.35 52.59 12.62
N GLY A 320 -25.23 51.66 12.19
CA GLY A 320 -26.59 51.89 11.63
C GLY A 320 -26.88 51.00 10.40
N GLY A 321 -28.05 50.40 10.14
CA GLY A 321 -29.37 50.37 10.84
C GLY A 321 -30.48 51.11 10.05
N GLY A 322 -31.71 50.59 9.82
CA GLY A 322 -32.32 49.27 10.10
C GLY A 322 -33.86 49.23 9.79
N GLY A 323 -34.51 48.04 9.84
CA GLY A 323 -35.99 47.82 9.64
C GLY A 323 -36.47 47.67 8.18
N GLY A 324 -37.61 47.06 7.79
CA GLY A 324 -38.71 46.28 8.47
C GLY A 324 -40.10 46.54 7.81
N GLY A 325 -41.12 45.67 7.72
CA GLY A 325 -41.33 44.22 8.01
C GLY A 325 -42.83 43.78 7.93
N GLY A 326 -43.16 42.54 7.49
CA GLY A 326 -44.53 41.95 7.32
C GLY A 326 -44.74 41.32 5.90
N SER A 327 -45.67 40.43 5.49
CA SER A 327 -46.76 39.56 6.04
C SER A 327 -48.00 39.64 5.09
N GLU A 328 -48.81 38.63 4.70
CA GLU A 328 -48.97 37.19 5.05
C GLU A 328 -49.84 36.43 3.97
N ARG A 329 -49.85 35.07 3.95
CA ARG A 329 -50.81 34.13 3.22
C ARG A 329 -50.71 34.06 1.67
N GLY A 330 -51.19 33.01 0.95
CA GLY A 330 -51.68 31.66 1.33
C GLY A 330 -52.38 30.88 0.17
N TYR A 331 -52.47 29.54 0.29
CA TYR A 331 -53.31 28.55 -0.48
C TYR A 331 -53.13 28.27 -2.00
N GLY A 332 -52.98 26.97 -2.34
CA GLY A 332 -53.92 26.26 -3.25
C GLY A 332 -53.48 25.74 -4.65
N GLY A 333 -53.56 24.41 -4.87
CA GLY A 333 -53.85 23.81 -6.19
C GLY A 333 -52.70 23.12 -6.98
N GLY A 334 -52.95 21.89 -7.46
CA GLY A 334 -52.24 21.25 -8.59
C GLY A 334 -53.12 21.25 -9.86
N PRO A 335 -52.88 20.43 -10.92
CA PRO A 335 -52.20 19.12 -10.90
C PRO A 335 -51.34 18.80 -12.18
N VAL A 336 -51.24 17.49 -12.52
CA VAL A 336 -50.77 16.83 -13.77
C VAL A 336 -49.33 16.27 -13.76
N LEU A 337 -49.22 15.03 -14.24
CA LEU A 337 -48.01 14.20 -14.31
C LEU A 337 -47.52 14.07 -15.75
N SER A 338 -46.29 14.47 -16.05
CA SER A 338 -45.55 14.09 -17.26
C SER A 338 -44.05 14.32 -17.07
N GLY A 339 -43.29 13.30 -16.67
CA GLY A 339 -41.85 13.46 -16.39
C GLY A 339 -41.09 12.26 -15.78
N GLY A 340 -41.71 11.08 -15.65
CA GLY A 340 -41.03 9.89 -15.12
C GLY A 340 -40.14 9.18 -16.17
N LEU A 341 -40.73 8.85 -17.32
CA LEU A 341 -40.13 7.92 -18.30
C LEU A 341 -38.91 8.48 -19.05
N GLU A 342 -38.82 9.79 -19.26
CA GLU A 342 -37.64 10.40 -19.89
C GLU A 342 -36.44 10.41 -18.93
N ARG A 343 -36.68 10.48 -17.61
CA ARG A 343 -35.63 10.57 -16.60
C ARG A 343 -34.92 9.23 -16.40
N GLU A 344 -35.69 8.15 -16.27
CA GLU A 344 -35.12 6.79 -16.20
C GLU A 344 -34.35 6.40 -17.48
N ARG A 345 -34.78 6.91 -18.64
CA ARG A 345 -34.07 6.71 -19.91
C ARG A 345 -32.76 7.49 -19.96
N ALA A 346 -32.77 8.77 -19.59
CA ALA A 346 -31.56 9.59 -19.52
C ALA A 346 -30.54 9.04 -18.49
N GLU A 347 -31.00 8.50 -17.36
CA GLU A 347 -30.14 7.87 -16.35
C GLU A 347 -29.52 6.55 -16.84
N ARG A 348 -30.24 5.73 -17.62
CA ARG A 348 -29.67 4.56 -18.31
C ARG A 348 -28.67 4.94 -19.40
N GLU A 349 -29.02 5.90 -20.25
CA GLU A 349 -28.12 6.37 -21.32
C GLU A 349 -26.86 7.04 -20.72
N GLN A 350 -26.95 7.74 -19.58
CA GLN A 350 -25.76 8.17 -18.82
C GLN A 350 -24.96 7.02 -18.22
N LEU A 351 -25.62 5.96 -17.72
CA LEU A 351 -24.93 4.79 -17.17
C LEU A 351 -24.14 4.05 -18.26
N ASP A 352 -24.74 3.81 -19.43
CA ASP A 352 -24.07 3.18 -20.57
C ASP A 352 -22.98 4.10 -21.17
N HIS A 353 -23.17 5.43 -21.15
CA HIS A 353 -22.12 6.38 -21.55
C HIS A 353 -20.97 6.46 -20.53
N MET A 354 -21.21 6.20 -19.24
CA MET A 354 -20.16 6.02 -18.23
C MET A 354 -19.45 4.67 -18.38
N LEU A 355 -20.18 3.58 -18.61
CA LEU A 355 -19.61 2.23 -18.78
C LEU A 355 -18.76 2.13 -20.06
N SER A 356 -19.18 2.78 -21.16
CA SER A 356 -18.34 2.88 -22.37
C SER A 356 -17.12 3.78 -22.17
N ALA A 357 -17.23 4.87 -21.39
CA ALA A 357 -16.09 5.73 -21.02
C ALA A 357 -15.06 5.06 -20.08
N VAL A 358 -15.38 3.91 -19.48
CA VAL A 358 -14.41 3.06 -18.76
C VAL A 358 -13.55 2.22 -19.72
N SER A 359 -13.91 2.14 -21.01
CA SER A 359 -13.16 1.37 -22.00
C SER A 359 -11.99 2.15 -22.64
N SER A 360 -10.78 1.80 -22.22
CA SER A 360 -9.48 2.03 -22.89
C SER A 360 -8.76 3.39 -22.75
N SER A 361 -7.45 3.33 -23.02
CA SER A 361 -6.61 4.39 -23.61
C SER A 361 -6.17 5.61 -22.78
N GLY A 362 -6.76 5.92 -21.62
CA GLY A 362 -6.44 7.13 -20.83
C GLY A 362 -4.93 7.40 -20.59
N PRO A 363 -4.19 6.54 -19.86
CA PRO A 363 -2.76 6.77 -19.60
C PRO A 363 -1.87 6.61 -20.84
N HIS A 364 -2.32 5.84 -21.83
CA HIS A 364 -1.62 5.73 -23.11
C HIS A 364 -1.63 7.08 -23.83
N LEU A 365 -2.77 7.79 -23.85
CA LEU A 365 -2.85 9.18 -24.33
C LEU A 365 -1.95 10.12 -23.53
N GLU A 366 -1.89 10.02 -22.20
CA GLU A 366 -1.06 10.94 -21.41
C GLU A 366 0.45 10.66 -21.50
N MET A 367 0.87 9.40 -21.66
CA MET A 367 2.25 9.09 -22.03
C MET A 367 2.55 9.61 -23.45
N LEU A 368 1.67 9.40 -24.43
CA LEU A 368 1.83 9.98 -25.77
C LEU A 368 1.87 11.51 -25.73
N HIS A 369 1.15 12.15 -24.81
CA HIS A 369 1.19 13.59 -24.58
C HIS A 369 2.52 14.04 -23.94
N ALA A 370 3.09 13.26 -23.03
CA ALA A 370 4.46 13.49 -22.55
C ALA A 370 5.49 13.36 -23.69
N LYS A 371 5.38 12.32 -24.54
CA LYS A 371 6.21 12.17 -25.76
C LYS A 371 6.01 13.33 -26.73
N SER A 372 4.80 13.87 -26.86
CA SER A 372 4.48 15.04 -27.69
C SER A 372 5.21 16.30 -27.18
N ILE A 373 5.12 16.57 -25.87
CA ILE A 373 5.85 17.68 -25.22
C ILE A 373 7.37 17.49 -25.36
N SER A 374 7.87 16.26 -25.20
CA SER A 374 9.30 15.90 -25.38
C SER A 374 9.78 16.17 -26.82
N ARG A 375 8.98 15.80 -27.82
CA ARG A 375 9.25 16.10 -29.25
C ARG A 375 9.16 17.59 -29.58
N ALA A 376 8.30 18.36 -28.91
CA ALA A 376 8.25 19.81 -29.05
C ALA A 376 9.49 20.49 -28.43
N ALA A 377 9.95 20.01 -27.28
CA ALA A 377 11.10 20.54 -26.55
C ALA A 377 12.47 20.17 -27.17
N SER A 378 12.51 19.23 -28.12
CA SER A 378 13.74 18.77 -28.80
C SER A 378 13.96 19.40 -30.19
N ARG A 379 13.27 20.50 -30.51
CA ARG A 379 13.61 21.33 -31.68
C ARG A 379 15.04 21.88 -31.57
N PRO A 380 15.86 21.84 -32.64
CA PRO A 380 17.25 22.29 -32.58
C PRO A 380 17.31 23.82 -32.40
N GLY A 381 17.75 24.27 -31.23
CA GLY A 381 17.91 25.70 -30.95
C GLY A 381 18.06 26.12 -29.48
N GLY A 382 17.66 25.28 -28.51
CA GLY A 382 17.72 25.69 -27.08
C GLY A 382 17.99 24.56 -26.08
N GLY A 383 19.03 24.73 -25.25
CA GLY A 383 19.13 24.19 -23.89
C GLY A 383 18.90 22.68 -23.64
N GLY A 384 19.07 21.81 -24.64
CA GLY A 384 18.46 20.48 -24.67
C GLY A 384 18.69 19.57 -23.46
N GLY A 385 19.84 19.67 -22.78
CA GLY A 385 20.19 18.79 -21.65
C GLY A 385 19.31 18.94 -20.40
N LEU A 386 18.64 20.08 -20.20
CA LEU A 386 17.72 20.28 -19.07
C LEU A 386 16.31 19.78 -19.39
N GLY A 387 15.76 20.14 -20.55
CA GLY A 387 14.42 19.73 -20.98
C GLY A 387 14.29 18.22 -21.17
N GLN A 388 15.26 17.60 -21.85
CA GLN A 388 15.26 16.15 -22.08
C GLN A 388 15.32 15.36 -20.76
N ARG A 389 16.11 15.84 -19.78
CA ARG A 389 16.21 15.23 -18.45
C ARG A 389 14.91 15.35 -17.65
N GLN A 390 14.23 16.50 -17.71
CA GLN A 390 12.92 16.66 -17.06
C GLN A 390 11.85 15.75 -17.69
N SER A 391 11.89 15.52 -19.01
CA SER A 391 10.99 14.56 -19.66
C SER A 391 11.24 13.13 -19.19
N LEU A 392 12.48 12.65 -19.25
CA LEU A 392 12.84 11.29 -18.80
C LEU A 392 12.50 11.04 -17.32
N GLN A 393 12.65 12.05 -16.46
CA GLN A 393 12.26 11.97 -15.05
C GLN A 393 10.74 11.85 -14.88
N ARG A 394 9.96 12.62 -15.66
CA ARG A 394 8.50 12.49 -15.69
C ARG A 394 8.08 11.12 -16.21
N GLU A 395 8.62 10.67 -17.33
CA GLU A 395 8.34 9.37 -17.95
C GLU A 395 8.64 8.22 -16.99
N SER A 396 9.82 8.22 -16.36
CA SER A 396 10.22 7.20 -15.36
C SER A 396 9.32 7.21 -14.11
N LEU A 397 8.86 8.39 -13.67
CA LEU A 397 7.91 8.52 -12.55
C LEU A 397 6.51 8.01 -12.93
N CYS A 398 6.05 8.28 -14.15
CA CYS A 398 4.80 7.79 -14.69
C CYS A 398 4.82 6.26 -14.88
N PHE A 399 5.94 5.71 -15.38
CA PHE A 399 6.16 4.27 -15.47
C PHE A 399 6.17 3.62 -14.09
N MET A 400 6.86 4.21 -13.09
CA MET A 400 6.81 3.74 -11.69
C MET A 400 5.37 3.65 -11.16
N LYS A 401 4.54 4.68 -11.38
CA LYS A 401 3.12 4.63 -10.98
C LYS A 401 2.39 3.47 -11.66
N GLY A 402 2.52 3.35 -12.97
CA GLY A 402 1.87 2.31 -13.76
C GLY A 402 2.23 0.89 -13.28
N VAL A 403 3.52 0.56 -13.19
CA VAL A 403 3.95 -0.79 -12.77
C VAL A 403 3.60 -1.09 -11.31
N MET A 404 3.58 -0.07 -10.43
CA MET A 404 3.15 -0.24 -9.04
C MET A 404 1.64 -0.44 -8.93
N ASP A 405 0.83 0.37 -9.61
CA ASP A 405 -0.62 0.26 -9.54
C ASP A 405 -1.12 -1.05 -10.21
N GLU A 406 -0.48 -1.50 -11.30
CA GLU A 406 -0.70 -2.83 -11.91
C GLU A 406 -0.60 -3.97 -10.88
N CYS A 407 0.56 -4.11 -10.24
CA CYS A 407 0.84 -5.25 -9.37
C CYS A 407 0.43 -5.07 -7.90
N THR A 408 0.03 -3.87 -7.47
CA THR A 408 -0.21 -3.57 -6.04
C THR A 408 -1.50 -2.82 -5.74
N HIS A 409 -2.20 -2.23 -6.72
CA HIS A 409 -3.45 -1.54 -6.41
C HIS A 409 -4.55 -2.55 -6.05
N ILE A 410 -5.11 -2.48 -4.84
CA ILE A 410 -6.03 -3.50 -4.31
C ILE A 410 -7.32 -3.64 -5.14
N ALA A 411 -7.76 -2.61 -5.87
CA ALA A 411 -8.88 -2.72 -6.81
C ALA A 411 -8.56 -3.51 -8.11
N ASN A 412 -7.29 -3.82 -8.39
CA ASN A 412 -6.88 -4.76 -9.44
C ASN A 412 -6.96 -6.23 -9.00
N PHE A 413 -7.53 -6.50 -7.82
CA PHE A 413 -7.71 -7.81 -7.20
C PHE A 413 -9.16 -8.02 -6.74
N SER A 414 -9.58 -9.28 -6.66
CA SER A 414 -10.95 -9.68 -6.30
C SER A 414 -11.36 -9.21 -4.90
N VAL A 415 -12.55 -8.61 -4.75
CA VAL A 415 -13.09 -8.23 -3.44
C VAL A 415 -13.18 -9.47 -2.52
N PRO A 416 -12.60 -9.46 -1.29
CA PRO A 416 -12.67 -10.58 -0.36
C PRO A 416 -14.11 -11.02 -0.08
N VAL A 417 -14.30 -12.30 0.27
CA VAL A 417 -15.63 -12.93 0.38
C VAL A 417 -16.57 -12.24 1.39
N ASP A 418 -16.01 -11.65 2.45
CA ASP A 418 -16.78 -10.82 3.39
C ASP A 418 -15.95 -9.62 3.90
N PRO A 419 -16.13 -8.42 3.31
CA PRO A 419 -15.46 -7.20 3.76
C PRO A 419 -15.79 -6.76 5.19
N SER A 420 -16.90 -7.21 5.79
CA SER A 420 -17.29 -6.80 7.15
C SER A 420 -16.42 -7.39 8.26
N LEU A 421 -15.60 -8.40 7.93
CA LEU A 421 -14.57 -8.98 8.80
C LEU A 421 -13.25 -8.20 8.81
N ILE A 422 -13.14 -7.15 7.98
CA ILE A 422 -11.88 -6.45 7.74
C ILE A 422 -11.77 -5.22 8.67
N ILE A 423 -10.70 -5.18 9.48
CA ILE A 423 -10.40 -4.06 10.41
C ILE A 423 -9.02 -3.47 10.07
N ILE A 424 -9.03 -2.41 9.28
CA ILE A 424 -7.83 -1.68 8.84
C ILE A 424 -7.38 -0.73 9.95
N VAL A 425 -6.07 -0.66 10.23
CA VAL A 425 -5.53 0.22 11.26
C VAL A 425 -4.56 1.24 10.64
N GLN A 426 -4.84 2.54 10.78
CA GLN A 426 -4.11 3.64 10.12
C GLN A 426 -3.48 4.61 11.10
N ALA A 427 -2.26 5.07 10.82
CA ALA A 427 -1.69 6.25 11.48
C ALA A 427 -2.24 7.54 10.85
N LYS A 428 -2.68 8.51 11.67
CA LYS A 428 -3.21 9.80 11.19
C LYS A 428 -2.14 10.63 10.49
N GLU A 429 -0.91 10.63 11.00
CA GLU A 429 0.21 11.48 10.55
C GLU A 429 1.26 10.68 9.74
N ASP A 430 0.83 9.57 9.12
CA ASP A 430 1.68 8.65 8.35
C ASP A 430 2.41 9.35 7.20
N ALA A 431 3.75 9.32 7.21
CA ALA A 431 4.57 9.87 6.13
C ALA A 431 5.04 8.80 5.12
N TYR A 432 4.90 7.51 5.45
CA TYR A 432 5.32 6.39 4.61
C TYR A 432 4.26 6.06 3.56
N ILE A 433 2.98 6.17 3.90
CA ILE A 433 1.87 5.84 3.03
C ILE A 433 0.92 7.03 2.87
N PRO A 434 1.20 7.95 1.92
CA PRO A 434 0.29 9.04 1.60
C PRO A 434 -1.04 8.51 1.05
N ARG A 435 -2.15 9.02 1.61
CA ARG A 435 -3.53 8.69 1.20
C ARG A 435 -4.18 9.76 0.31
N THR A 436 -3.55 10.93 0.16
CA THR A 436 -4.04 12.01 -0.71
C THR A 436 -3.97 11.58 -2.18
N GLY A 437 -5.08 11.69 -2.91
CA GLY A 437 -5.13 11.27 -4.33
C GLY A 437 -5.08 9.76 -4.52
N VAL A 438 -5.54 8.99 -3.54
CA VAL A 438 -5.63 7.53 -3.64
C VAL A 438 -6.98 7.07 -3.09
N ARG A 439 -7.73 6.27 -3.87
CA ARG A 439 -9.03 5.69 -3.50
C ARG A 439 -8.97 5.03 -2.11
N SER A 440 -10.02 5.15 -1.30
CA SER A 440 -10.03 4.57 0.05
C SER A 440 -10.32 3.07 0.05
N LEU A 441 -9.92 2.39 1.13
CA LEU A 441 -10.24 0.96 1.27
C LEU A 441 -11.75 0.72 1.40
N GLN A 442 -12.50 1.62 2.04
CA GLN A 442 -13.96 1.51 2.13
C GLN A 442 -14.67 1.66 0.77
N GLU A 443 -14.11 2.44 -0.15
CA GLU A 443 -14.63 2.58 -1.52
C GLU A 443 -14.35 1.33 -2.38
N ILE A 444 -13.33 0.53 -2.05
CA ILE A 444 -12.98 -0.70 -2.77
C ILE A 444 -13.64 -1.92 -2.12
N TRP A 445 -13.74 -1.93 -0.79
CA TRP A 445 -14.27 -3.01 0.05
C TRP A 445 -15.39 -2.47 0.97
N PRO A 446 -16.61 -2.21 0.44
CA PRO A 446 -17.71 -1.67 1.23
C PRO A 446 -18.03 -2.52 2.46
N GLY A 447 -18.08 -1.89 3.63
CA GLY A 447 -18.34 -2.55 4.92
C GLY A 447 -17.10 -2.83 5.78
N CYS A 448 -15.87 -2.63 5.28
CA CYS A 448 -14.67 -2.72 6.12
C CYS A 448 -14.54 -1.52 7.09
N GLU A 449 -13.99 -1.77 8.28
CA GLU A 449 -13.71 -0.73 9.28
C GLU A 449 -12.32 -0.12 9.09
N VAL A 450 -12.16 1.20 9.29
CA VAL A 450 -10.85 1.85 9.44
C VAL A 450 -10.72 2.52 10.81
N ARG A 451 -9.75 2.05 11.60
CA ARG A 451 -9.37 2.60 12.92
C ARG A 451 -8.20 3.56 12.79
N TYR A 452 -8.31 4.76 13.35
CA TYR A 452 -7.29 5.80 13.23
C TYR A 452 -6.51 6.05 14.53
N LEU A 453 -5.22 5.72 14.51
CA LEU A 453 -4.23 5.98 15.56
C LEU A 453 -3.74 7.43 15.53
N ASN A 454 -3.45 8.00 16.70
CA ASN A 454 -2.65 9.23 16.80
C ASN A 454 -1.15 8.92 16.58
N GLY A 455 -0.40 9.81 15.95
CA GLY A 455 1.00 9.62 15.56
C GLY A 455 1.18 9.18 14.09
N GLY A 456 2.46 8.99 13.71
CA GLY A 456 2.89 8.52 12.40
C GLY A 456 3.26 7.04 12.34
N HIS A 457 3.74 6.60 11.17
CA HIS A 457 4.02 5.20 10.84
C HIS A 457 5.03 4.56 11.79
N ILE A 458 6.14 5.25 12.06
CA ILE A 458 7.24 4.69 12.86
C ILE A 458 6.85 4.65 14.34
N SER A 459 6.20 5.70 14.86
CA SER A 459 5.67 5.70 16.23
C SER A 459 4.55 4.66 16.44
N ALA A 460 3.75 4.38 15.41
CA ALA A 460 2.73 3.34 15.48
C ALA A 460 3.36 1.94 15.47
N TYR A 461 4.30 1.66 14.56
CA TYR A 461 5.05 0.40 14.49
C TYR A 461 5.81 0.09 15.79
N LEU A 462 6.39 1.10 16.44
CA LEU A 462 7.19 0.94 17.66
C LEU A 462 6.36 0.86 18.95
N PHE A 463 5.18 1.50 19.03
CA PHE A 463 4.49 1.71 20.32
C PHE A 463 2.98 1.41 20.34
N LYS A 464 2.38 0.87 19.27
CA LYS A 464 0.92 0.63 19.18
C LYS A 464 0.53 -0.84 18.92
N GLN A 465 1.44 -1.79 19.21
CA GLN A 465 1.21 -3.22 18.97
C GLN A 465 0.01 -3.79 19.72
N GLY A 466 -0.29 -3.29 20.93
CA GLY A 466 -1.51 -3.67 21.65
C GLY A 466 -2.80 -3.30 20.91
N LEU A 467 -2.83 -2.18 20.18
CA LEU A 467 -3.98 -1.79 19.35
C LEU A 467 -4.09 -2.63 18.07
N PHE A 468 -2.95 -3.08 17.53
CA PHE A 468 -2.95 -4.06 16.43
C PHE A 468 -3.51 -5.41 16.91
N ARG A 469 -3.11 -5.88 18.11
CA ARG A 469 -3.65 -7.11 18.72
C ARG A 469 -5.15 -7.02 19.01
N GLN A 470 -5.62 -5.90 19.57
CA GLN A 470 -7.05 -5.70 19.80
C GLN A 470 -7.86 -5.74 18.49
N ALA A 471 -7.35 -5.13 17.41
CA ALA A 471 -8.00 -5.23 16.10
C ALA A 471 -8.06 -6.67 15.56
N ILE A 472 -7.06 -7.52 15.85
CA ILE A 472 -7.10 -8.96 15.55
C ILE A 472 -8.20 -9.65 16.35
N TYR A 473 -8.28 -9.42 17.66
CA TYR A 473 -9.29 -10.06 18.51
C TYR A 473 -10.71 -9.67 18.09
N ASP A 474 -10.99 -8.37 17.90
CA ASP A 474 -12.30 -7.86 17.50
C ASP A 474 -12.76 -8.42 16.13
N ALA A 475 -11.83 -8.62 15.18
CA ALA A 475 -12.13 -9.20 13.88
C ALA A 475 -12.40 -10.71 13.94
N PHE A 476 -11.70 -11.43 14.81
CA PHE A 476 -11.97 -12.84 15.10
C PHE A 476 -13.31 -13.03 15.83
N ASP A 477 -13.64 -12.16 16.79
CA ASP A 477 -14.92 -12.20 17.50
C ASP A 477 -16.09 -11.90 16.55
N ARG A 478 -15.93 -10.97 15.60
CA ARG A 478 -16.92 -10.75 14.52
C ARG A 478 -17.13 -11.98 13.65
N PHE A 479 -16.06 -12.67 13.27
CA PHE A 479 -16.17 -13.93 12.53
C PHE A 479 -16.91 -14.99 13.35
N LEU A 480 -16.55 -15.18 14.62
CA LEU A 480 -17.23 -16.14 15.50
C LEU A 480 -18.71 -15.80 15.73
N GLN A 481 -19.06 -14.51 15.81
CA GLN A 481 -20.47 -14.08 15.90
C GLN A 481 -21.25 -14.40 14.61
N LYS A 482 -20.68 -14.08 13.45
CA LYS A 482 -21.36 -14.19 12.13
C LYS A 482 -21.33 -15.60 11.53
N TYR A 483 -20.33 -16.41 11.88
CA TYR A 483 -20.04 -17.72 11.27
C TYR A 483 -19.86 -18.83 12.32
N SER A 484 -20.58 -18.74 13.45
CA SER A 484 -20.57 -19.75 14.54
C SER A 484 -21.09 -21.14 14.15
N GLY A 485 -21.68 -21.29 12.96
CA GLY A 485 -22.14 -22.56 12.37
C GLY A 485 -21.32 -23.05 11.17
N LEU A 486 -20.10 -22.51 10.96
CA LEU A 486 -19.09 -23.03 10.02
C LEU A 486 -17.95 -23.74 10.77
#